data_AF-W1Y0P4-F1
#
_entry.id   AF-W1Y0P4-F1
#
_cell.length_a   1.000
_cell.length_b   1.000
_cell.length_c   1.000
_cell.angle_alpha   90.00
_cell.angle_beta   90.00
_cell.angle_gamma   90.00
#
_symmetry.space_group_name_H-M   'P 1'
#
loop_
_entity.id
_entity.type
_entity.pdbx_description
1 polymer ?
#
loop_
_entity_poly.entity_id
_entity_poly.type
_entity_poly.pdbx_seq_one_letter_code
_entity_poly.pdbx_strand_id
1 'polypeptide(L)' 'PAPISAEIRKVHQYLTFSVNTPAQLALADMLRAEPEHYLALPDFYRQKRDILVNALNESRLEILPCEGTYFLLVDYS' A
#
# COMPACT_ATOMS: atom_id res chain seq x y z
N PRO A 1 -18.36 -10.00 2.88
CA PRO A 1 -19.67 -10.71 2.88
C PRO A 1 -20.76 -9.88 2.21
N ALA A 2 -21.73 -10.53 1.54
CA ALA A 2 -22.76 -9.81 0.77
C ALA A 2 -23.59 -8.80 1.60
N PRO A 3 -24.08 -9.12 2.83
CA PRO A 3 -24.85 -8.16 3.64
C PRO A 3 -24.05 -6.90 4.00
N ILE A 4 -22.77 -7.08 4.38
CA ILE A 4 -21.87 -5.97 4.73
C ILE A 4 -21.60 -5.10 3.49
N SER A 5 -21.37 -5.72 2.33
CA SER A 5 -21.12 -4.96 1.09
C SER A 5 -22.33 -4.13 0.65
N ALA A 6 -23.56 -4.58 0.93
CA ALA A 6 -24.78 -3.83 0.60
C ALA A 6 -24.85 -2.52 1.40
N GLU A 7 -24.60 -2.59 2.71
CA GLU A 7 -24.62 -1.41 3.58
C GLU A 7 -23.48 -0.43 3.27
N ILE A 8 -22.28 -0.92 2.96
CA ILE A 8 -21.15 -0.06 2.55
C ILE A 8 -21.45 0.69 1.25
N ARG A 9 -22.04 0.01 0.24
CA ARG A 9 -22.40 0.64 -1.04
C ARG A 9 -23.47 1.71 -0.86
N LYS A 10 -24.44 1.48 0.03
CA LYS A 10 -25.47 2.47 0.39
C LYS A 10 -24.82 3.73 0.97
N VAL A 11 -23.87 3.60 1.88
CA VAL A 11 -23.11 4.74 2.43
C VAL A 11 -22.32 5.47 1.33
N HIS A 12 -21.58 4.74 0.48
CA HIS A 12 -20.80 5.34 -0.61
C HIS A 12 -21.66 6.17 -1.57
N GLN A 13 -22.87 5.69 -1.89
CA GLN A 13 -23.82 6.38 -2.77
C GLN A 13 -24.20 7.78 -2.25
N TYR A 14 -24.28 7.96 -0.93
CA TYR A 14 -24.66 9.25 -0.32
C TYR A 14 -23.48 10.13 0.10
N LEU A 15 -22.29 9.56 0.29
CA LEU A 15 -21.08 10.33 0.66
C LEU A 15 -20.26 10.79 -0.55
N THR A 16 -20.13 9.94 -1.57
CA THR A 16 -19.24 10.20 -2.71
C THR A 16 -19.94 9.99 -4.05
N PHE A 17 -21.07 9.26 -4.06
CA PHE A 17 -21.85 8.86 -5.23
C PHE A 17 -21.11 7.92 -6.19
N SER A 18 -19.98 8.36 -6.73
CA SER A 18 -19.12 7.60 -7.64
C SER A 18 -17.67 8.05 -7.54
N VAL A 19 -16.74 7.24 -8.01
CA VAL A 19 -15.32 7.60 -8.12
C VAL A 19 -14.96 8.00 -9.56
N ASN A 20 -13.75 8.51 -9.76
CA ASN A 20 -13.26 8.97 -11.06
C ASN A 20 -13.30 7.87 -12.14
N THR A 21 -14.23 7.98 -13.10
CA THR A 21 -14.42 6.98 -14.16
C THR A 21 -13.18 6.76 -15.04
N PRO A 22 -12.50 7.81 -15.56
CA PRO A 22 -11.24 7.61 -16.28
C PRO A 22 -10.19 6.82 -15.51
N ALA A 23 -10.03 7.09 -14.20
CA ALA A 23 -9.09 6.35 -13.37
C ALA A 23 -9.50 4.88 -13.20
N GLN A 24 -10.79 4.58 -13.07
CA GLN A 24 -11.27 3.18 -13.04
C GLN A 24 -10.91 2.43 -14.32
N LEU A 25 -11.09 3.06 -15.50
CA LEU A 25 -10.74 2.46 -16.78
C LEU A 25 -9.24 2.23 -16.90
N ALA A 26 -8.42 3.24 -16.58
CA ALA A 26 -6.97 3.14 -16.63
C ALA A 26 -6.43 2.06 -15.67
N LEU A 27 -6.96 1.98 -14.45
CA LEU A 27 -6.59 0.93 -13.49
C LEU A 27 -6.99 -0.46 -13.99
N ALA A 28 -8.17 -0.60 -14.59
CA ALA A 28 -8.61 -1.87 -15.15
C ALA A 28 -7.74 -2.32 -16.33
N ASP A 29 -7.30 -1.40 -17.17
CA ASP A 29 -6.35 -1.67 -18.26
C ASP A 29 -4.98 -2.07 -17.72
N MET A 30 -4.45 -1.34 -16.73
CA MET A 30 -3.17 -1.67 -16.10
C MET A 30 -3.19 -3.06 -15.45
N LEU A 31 -4.24 -3.41 -14.71
CA LEU A 31 -4.35 -4.72 -14.06
C LEU A 31 -4.43 -5.88 -15.07
N ARG A 32 -4.98 -5.64 -16.26
CA ARG A 32 -5.00 -6.63 -17.35
C ARG A 32 -3.66 -6.73 -18.06
N ALA A 33 -2.99 -5.60 -18.28
CA ALA A 33 -1.71 -5.55 -18.99
C ALA A 33 -0.55 -6.08 -18.13
N GLU A 34 -0.57 -5.81 -16.82
CA GLU A 34 0.49 -6.16 -15.88
C GLU A 34 -0.06 -6.86 -14.62
N PRO A 35 -0.66 -8.06 -14.74
CA PRO A 35 -1.28 -8.76 -13.60
C PRO A 35 -0.28 -9.11 -12.49
N GLU A 36 1.00 -9.26 -12.82
CA GLU A 36 2.08 -9.57 -11.88
C GLU A 36 2.63 -8.34 -11.16
N HIS A 37 2.27 -7.11 -11.57
CA HIS A 37 2.87 -5.88 -11.06
C HIS A 37 2.78 -5.77 -9.54
N TYR A 38 1.59 -6.03 -8.99
CA TYR A 38 1.37 -5.92 -7.54
C TYR A 38 2.11 -7.00 -6.75
N LEU A 39 2.42 -8.14 -7.37
CA LEU A 39 3.16 -9.25 -6.75
C LEU A 39 4.66 -8.95 -6.64
N ALA A 40 5.20 -8.07 -7.50
CA ALA A 40 6.58 -7.61 -7.43
C ALA A 40 6.81 -6.49 -6.38
N LEU A 41 5.75 -5.80 -5.96
CA LEU A 41 5.84 -4.67 -5.01
C LEU A 41 6.46 -5.05 -3.64
N PRO A 42 6.14 -6.20 -3.02
CA PRO A 42 6.73 -6.58 -1.73
C PRO A 42 8.26 -6.64 -1.78
N ASP A 43 8.85 -7.32 -2.77
CA ASP A 43 10.30 -7.45 -2.89
C ASP A 43 10.96 -6.12 -3.28
N PHE A 44 10.31 -5.34 -4.15
CA PHE A 44 10.75 -4.00 -4.51
C PHE A 44 10.86 -3.06 -3.29
N TYR A 45 9.84 -3.02 -2.44
CA TYR A 45 9.88 -2.17 -1.23
C TYR A 45 10.76 -2.76 -0.13
N ARG A 46 10.83 -4.09 0.00
CA ARG A 46 11.73 -4.78 0.93
C ARG A 46 13.18 -4.42 0.65
N GLN A 47 13.60 -4.46 -0.61
CA GLN A 47 14.96 -4.09 -1.00
C GLN A 47 15.29 -2.64 -0.58
N LYS A 48 14.36 -1.69 -0.79
CA LYS A 48 14.56 -0.29 -0.38
C LYS A 48 14.62 -0.13 1.13
N ARG A 49 13.76 -0.83 1.87
CA ARG A 49 13.78 -0.86 3.33
C ARG A 49 15.11 -1.40 3.84
N ASP A 50 15.58 -2.51 3.29
CA ASP A 50 16.82 -3.16 3.74
C ASP A 50 18.04 -2.27 3.49
N ILE A 51 18.06 -1.51 2.38
CA ILE A 51 19.09 -0.48 2.13
C ILE A 51 19.07 0.58 3.25
N LEU A 52 17.90 1.12 3.60
CA LEU A 52 17.77 2.14 4.64
C LEU A 52 18.15 1.60 6.02
N VAL A 53 17.68 0.40 6.37
CA VAL A 53 18.01 -0.28 7.63
C VAL A 53 19.52 -0.47 7.75
N ASN A 54 20.16 -1.01 6.72
CA ASN A 54 21.61 -1.22 6.73
C ASN A 54 22.39 0.09 6.86
N ALA A 55 21.92 1.17 6.23
CA ALA A 55 22.55 2.49 6.35
C ALA A 55 22.40 3.11 7.75
N LEU A 56 21.34 2.75 8.49
CA LEU A 56 21.06 3.27 9.83
C LEU A 56 21.63 2.41 10.97
N ASN A 57 22.10 1.19 10.68
CA ASN A 57 22.58 0.23 11.69
C ASN A 57 23.72 0.76 12.58
N GLU A 58 24.54 1.69 12.09
CA GLU A 58 25.65 2.29 12.86
C GLU A 58 25.25 3.60 13.58
N SER A 59 23.99 4.01 13.44
CA SER A 59 23.48 5.22 14.08
C SER A 59 23.05 4.96 15.53
N ARG A 60 22.62 6.03 16.22
CA ARG A 60 22.02 5.93 17.55
C ARG A 60 20.54 5.54 17.53
N LEU A 61 19.96 5.39 16.34
CA LEU A 61 18.54 5.13 16.16
C LEU A 61 18.27 3.63 16.33
N GLU A 62 17.28 3.28 17.13
CA GLU A 62 16.80 1.91 17.24
C GLU A 62 15.75 1.65 16.15
N ILE A 63 15.97 0.62 15.34
CA ILE A 63 15.06 0.27 14.25
C ILE A 63 13.94 -0.61 14.80
N LEU A 64 12.69 -0.16 14.66
CA LEU A 64 11.53 -0.92 15.12
C LEU A 64 11.08 -1.95 14.06
N PRO A 65 10.52 -3.11 14.47
CA PRO A 65 10.02 -4.12 13.54
C PRO A 65 9.01 -3.54 12.53
N CYS A 66 9.20 -3.86 11.25
CA CYS A 66 8.35 -3.41 10.14
C CYS A 66 7.93 -4.60 9.28
N GLU A 67 6.65 -5.00 9.41
CA GLU A 67 6.06 -6.15 8.73
C GLU A 67 5.41 -5.81 7.37
N GLY A 68 5.29 -4.52 7.04
CA GLY A 68 4.68 -4.07 5.79
C GLY A 68 4.64 -2.55 5.68
N THR A 69 3.96 -2.06 4.64
CA THR A 69 4.02 -0.66 4.19
C THR A 69 5.40 -0.25 3.69
N TYR A 70 5.54 1.01 3.28
CA TYR A 70 6.81 1.61 2.83
C TYR A 70 7.42 2.55 3.88
N PHE A 71 6.90 2.57 5.11
CA PHE A 71 7.43 3.36 6.21
C PHE A 71 8.39 2.52 7.07
N LEU A 72 9.45 3.17 7.58
CA LEU A 72 10.34 2.62 8.60
C LEU A 72 10.21 3.48 9.86
N LEU A 73 9.83 2.87 10.97
CA LEU A 73 9.79 3.54 12.27
C LEU A 73 11.12 3.33 12.99
N VAL A 74 11.59 4.37 13.65
CA VAL A 74 12.82 4.37 14.45
C VAL A 74 12.57 5.07 15.78
N ASP A 75 13.18 4.58 16.84
CA ASP A 75 13.27 5.28 18.12
C ASP A 75 14.57 6.09 18.17
N TYR A 76 14.49 7.29 18.75
CA TYR A 76 15.58 8.26 18.89
C TYR A 76 15.74 8.75 20.34
N SER A 77 14.99 8.16 21.27
CA SER A 77 14.92 8.55 22.69
C SER A 77 16.20 8.27 23.47
#